data_AF-A0A7V9S5D7-F1
#
_entry.id   AF-A0A7V9S5D7-F1
#
_cell.length_a   1.000
_cell.length_b   1.000
_cell.length_c   1.000
_cell.angle_alpha   90.00
_cell.angle_beta   90.00
_cell.angle_gamma   90.00
#
_symmetry.space_group_name_H-M   'P 1'
#
loop_
_entity.id
_entity.type
_entity.pdbx_description
1 polymer ?
#
loop_
_entity_poly.entity_id
_entity_poly.type
_entity_poly.pdbx_seq_one_letter_code
_entity_poly.pdbx_strand_id
1 'polypeptide(L)' 'MKRAAGASAHGGKTISRSAKVKKTTSPTDEEIRIHAYFIAEQRYQCGTPGDEASDWLQAKNQLIAERLCKWIL' A
#
# COMPACT_ATOMS: atom_id res chain seq x y z
N MET A 1 -32.40 8.60 -17.71
CA MET A 1 -31.59 7.40 -18.09
C MET A 1 -30.31 7.87 -18.76
N LYS A 2 -29.13 7.56 -18.18
CA LYS A 2 -27.84 7.23 -18.84
C LYS A 2 -26.72 7.36 -17.79
N ARG A 3 -26.14 6.22 -17.41
CA ARG A 3 -24.91 6.09 -16.63
C ARG A 3 -23.73 6.24 -17.60
N ALA A 4 -22.64 6.88 -17.16
CA ALA A 4 -21.33 6.74 -17.79
C ALA A 4 -20.33 6.33 -16.72
N ALA A 5 -19.86 5.08 -16.81
CA ALA A 5 -18.74 4.56 -16.07
C ALA A 5 -17.45 5.00 -16.78
N GLY A 6 -16.53 5.63 -16.04
CA GLY A 6 -15.18 5.90 -16.50
C GLY A 6 -14.20 5.10 -15.66
N ALA A 7 -13.87 3.89 -16.14
CA ALA A 7 -12.74 3.13 -15.63
C ALA A 7 -11.45 3.79 -16.13
N SER A 8 -10.51 4.08 -15.22
CA SER A 8 -9.15 4.50 -15.59
C SER A 8 -8.16 3.61 -14.87
N ALA A 9 -7.75 2.55 -15.57
CA ALA A 9 -6.62 1.71 -15.21
C ALA A 9 -5.34 2.19 -15.92
N HIS A 10 -4.21 1.74 -15.40
CA HIS A 10 -2.85 1.68 -15.98
C HIS A 10 -1.83 2.72 -15.48
N GLY A 11 -1.14 2.34 -14.39
CA GLY A 11 0.14 2.89 -13.98
C GLY A 11 1.08 1.81 -13.45
N GLY A 12 1.16 0.65 -14.12
CA GLY A 12 2.08 -0.43 -13.76
C GLY A 12 3.53 -0.03 -13.98
N LYS A 13 4.22 0.39 -12.91
CA LYS A 13 5.65 0.73 -12.95
C LYS A 13 6.51 -0.45 -12.47
N THR A 14 7.11 -1.11 -13.46
CA THR A 14 8.40 -1.82 -13.50
C THR A 14 8.90 -2.50 -12.22
N ILE A 15 8.90 -3.82 -12.25
CA ILE A 15 9.68 -4.69 -11.35
C ILE A 15 11.17 -4.42 -11.61
N SER A 16 11.90 -3.94 -10.59
CA SER A 16 13.36 -3.90 -10.64
C SER A 16 13.98 -4.41 -9.34
N ARG A 17 14.46 -5.66 -9.45
CA ARG A 17 15.69 -6.25 -8.90
C ARG A 17 15.96 -6.08 -7.39
N SER A 18 16.01 -7.24 -6.73
CA SER A 18 16.48 -7.48 -5.37
C SER A 18 17.70 -6.63 -5.01
N ALA A 19 17.49 -5.68 -4.11
CA ALA A 19 18.54 -4.94 -3.45
C ALA A 19 18.67 -5.43 -2.01
N LYS A 20 19.89 -5.85 -1.68
CA LYS A 20 20.39 -6.24 -0.36
C LYS A 20 19.78 -5.35 0.73
N VAL A 21 19.03 -5.97 1.66
CA VAL A 21 18.32 -5.30 2.75
C VAL A 21 19.34 -4.66 3.71
N LYS A 22 19.79 -3.45 3.38
CA LYS A 22 20.21 -2.50 4.40
C LYS A 22 18.95 -2.24 5.24
N LYS A 23 19.03 -2.33 6.56
CA LYS A 23 17.93 -1.97 7.48
C LYS A 23 17.71 -0.46 7.36
N THR A 24 17.04 -0.02 6.30
CA THR A 24 16.59 1.35 6.14
C THR A 24 15.27 1.48 6.88
N THR A 25 15.13 2.54 7.67
CA THR A 25 13.88 2.87 8.38
C THR A 25 12.70 2.98 7.42
N SER A 26 12.95 3.32 6.15
CA SER A 26 11.95 3.39 5.09
C SER A 26 11.57 2.00 4.54
N PRO A 27 10.26 1.66 4.46
CA PRO A 27 9.78 0.43 3.83
C PRO A 27 10.06 0.41 2.33
N THR A 28 10.23 -0.80 1.80
CA THR A 28 10.35 -1.04 0.36
C THR A 28 8.98 -1.02 -0.30
N ASP A 29 8.93 -0.70 -1.60
CA ASP A 29 7.68 -0.67 -2.36
C ASP A 29 6.95 -2.03 -2.37
N GLU A 30 7.69 -3.14 -2.31
CA GLU A 30 7.09 -4.47 -2.28
C GLU A 30 6.40 -4.76 -0.93
N GLU A 31 6.99 -4.35 0.19
CA GLU A 31 6.35 -4.45 1.50
C GLU A 31 5.09 -3.58 1.57
N ILE A 32 5.15 -2.36 1.02
CA ILE A 32 3.98 -1.47 0.95
C ILE A 32 2.88 -2.09 0.09
N ARG A 33 3.21 -2.66 -1.08
CA ARG A 33 2.25 -3.35 -1.96
C ARG A 33 1.52 -4.49 -1.25
N ILE A 34 2.28 -5.36 -0.59
CA ILE A 34 1.69 -6.52 0.11
C ILE A 34 0.74 -6.04 1.21
N HIS A 35 1.14 -5.05 2.01
CA HIS A 35 0.27 -4.50 3.05
C HIS A 35 -0.96 -3.79 2.47
N ALA A 36 -0.80 -2.99 1.41
CA ALA A 36 -1.91 -2.28 0.78
C ALA A 36 -2.95 -3.25 0.18
N TYR A 37 -2.51 -4.40 -0.34
CA TYR A 37 -3.41 -5.46 -0.80
C TYR A 37 -4.32 -5.95 0.33
N PHE A 38 -3.78 -6.22 1.52
CA PHE A 38 -4.59 -6.67 2.66
C PHE A 38 -5.56 -5.59 3.16
N ILE A 39 -5.15 -4.32 3.14
CA ILE A 39 -6.03 -3.19 3.49
C ILE A 39 -7.18 -3.10 2.48
N ALA A 40 -6.88 -3.16 1.18
CA ALA A 40 -7.89 -3.16 0.13
C ALA A 40 -8.84 -4.35 0.28
N GLU A 41 -8.32 -5.54 0.56
CA GLU A 41 -9.13 -6.74 0.79
C GLU A 41 -10.07 -6.56 2.00
N GLN A 42 -9.57 -6.06 3.14
CA GLN A 42 -10.41 -5.73 4.28
C GLN A 42 -11.50 -4.69 3.93
N ARG A 43 -11.14 -3.66 3.16
CA ARG A 43 -12.08 -2.64 2.67
C ARG A 43 -13.20 -3.27 1.84
N TYR A 44 -12.87 -4.19 0.93
CA TYR A 44 -13.87 -4.91 0.14
C TYR A 44 -14.78 -5.79 1.00
N GLN A 45 -14.23 -6.52 1.96
CA GLN A 45 -15.02 -7.40 2.83
C GLN A 45 -15.95 -6.62 3.77
N CYS A 46 -15.51 -5.46 4.27
CA CYS A 46 -16.28 -4.63 5.18
C CYS A 46 -17.15 -3.57 4.47
N GLY A 47 -17.13 -3.50 3.13
CA GLY A 47 -17.87 -2.48 2.36
C GLY A 47 -17.46 -1.04 2.70
N THR A 48 -16.23 -0.84 3.17
CA THR A 48 -15.75 0.47 3.60
C THR A 48 -15.40 1.33 2.37
N PRO A 49 -15.74 2.63 2.34
CA PRO A 49 -15.30 3.51 1.26
C PRO A 49 -13.78 3.76 1.34
N GLY A 50 -13.14 3.84 0.18
CA GLY A 50 -11.70 4.11 0.07
C GLY A 50 -11.17 3.77 -1.32
N ASP A 51 -9.92 4.15 -1.58
CA ASP A 51 -9.24 3.97 -2.86
C ASP A 51 -7.81 3.43 -2.66
N GLU A 52 -7.24 2.89 -3.74
CA GLU A 52 -5.93 2.24 -3.73
C GLU A 52 -4.79 3.18 -3.28
N ALA A 53 -4.88 4.50 -3.53
CA ALA A 53 -3.85 5.45 -3.13
C ALA A 53 -3.91 5.70 -1.61
N SER A 54 -5.10 5.73 -1.04
CA SER A 54 -5.30 5.76 0.41
C SER A 54 -4.77 4.49 1.07
N ASP A 55 -5.09 3.31 0.52
CA ASP A 55 -4.63 2.01 1.03
C ASP A 55 -3.09 1.94 1.02
N TRP A 56 -2.46 2.45 -0.05
CA TRP A 56 -1.00 2.56 -0.17
C TRP A 56 -0.38 3.46 0.90
N LEU A 57 -0.95 4.65 1.11
CA LEU A 57 -0.43 5.61 2.09
C LEU A 57 -0.55 5.05 3.52
N GLN A 58 -1.67 4.39 3.81
CA GLN A 58 -1.90 3.74 5.10
C GLN A 58 -0.89 2.61 5.34
N ALA A 59 -0.67 1.74 4.35
CA ALA A 59 0.34 0.67 4.41
C ALA A 59 1.74 1.22 4.70
N LYS A 60 2.15 2.26 3.97
CA LYS A 60 3.44 2.93 4.19
C LYS A 60 3.57 3.49 5.61
N ASN A 61 2.55 4.19 6.09
CA ASN A 61 2.56 4.80 7.43
C ASN A 61 2.60 3.73 8.52
N GLN A 62 1.84 2.65 8.39
CA GLN A 62 1.83 1.54 9.32
C GLN A 62 3.22 0.89 9.42
N LEU A 63 3.85 0.58 8.28
CA LEU A 63 5.20 0.00 8.25
C LEU A 63 6.27 0.93 8.85
N ILE A 64 6.16 2.24 8.59
CA ILE A 64 7.04 3.23 9.23
C ILE A 64 6.81 3.25 10.74
N ALA A 65 5.55 3.27 11.19
CA ALA A 65 5.21 3.28 12.61
C ALA A 65 5.74 2.02 13.32
N GLU A 66 5.57 0.83 12.75
CA GLU A 66 6.12 -0.42 13.30
C GLU A 66 7.65 -0.38 13.40
N ARG A 67 8.31 0.21 12.40
CA ARG A 67 9.77 0.36 12.36
C ARG A 67 10.29 1.46 13.27
N LEU A 68 9.51 2.49 13.58
CA LEU A 68 9.89 3.55 14.52
C LEU A 68 9.55 3.16 15.97
N CYS A 69 8.40 2.52 16.19
CA CYS A 69 7.95 2.06 17.51
C CYS A 69 8.87 0.97 18.08
N LYS A 70 9.53 0.17 17.22
CA LYS A 70 10.57 -0.79 17.62
C LYS A 70 11.86 -0.18 18.20
N TRP A 71 12.02 1.15 18.20
CA TRP A 71 13.22 1.83 18.70
C TRP A 71 12.97 2.73 19.91
N ILE A 72 11.73 2.79 20.42
CA ILE A 72 11.36 3.63 21.56
C ILE A 72 11.11 2.81 22.85
N LEU A 73 11.23 1.48 22.78
CA LEU A 73 11.21 0.56 23.94
C LEU A 73 12.55 -0.18 24.03
#